data_AF-A0A453AIG8-F1
#
_entry.id   AF-A0A453AIG8-F1
#
_cell.length_a   1.000
_cell.length_b   1.000
_cell.length_c   1.000
_cell.angle_alpha   90.00
_cell.angle_beta   90.00
_cell.angle_gamma   90.00
#
_symmetry.space_group_name_H-M   'P 1'
#
loop_
_entity.id
_entity.type
_entity.pdbx_description
1 polymer ?
#
loop_
_entity_poly.entity_id
_entity_poly.type
_entity_poly.pdbx_seq_one_letter_code
_entity_poly.pdbx_strand_id
1 'polypeptide(L)'
;SSEIVSQCNIYEGGHKKTVFKYMPEKAADREETVAGWIRSEGDAFLHGALPCLVDGPGAECVFRPEEYYDRWTMEAASPALKEVIQLCAGWQPVPRPPDC
;
A
#
# COMPACT_ATOMS: atom_id res chain seq x y z
N SER A 1 13.90 8.45 -7.19
CA SER A 1 12.57 7.80 -7.17
C SER A 1 12.26 7.41 -5.75
N SER A 2 11.00 7.47 -5.33
CA SER A 2 10.55 6.83 -4.08
C SER A 2 10.08 5.40 -4.38
N GLU A 3 10.44 4.46 -3.53
CA GLU A 3 10.17 3.03 -3.72
C GLU A 3 9.50 2.47 -2.46
N ILE A 4 8.43 1.70 -2.63
CA ILE A 4 7.68 1.10 -1.53
C ILE A 4 7.48 -0.39 -1.81
N VAL A 5 7.76 -1.21 -0.79
CA VAL A 5 7.33 -2.60 -0.74
C VAL A 5 6.15 -2.73 0.19
N SER A 6 5.04 -3.23 -0.34
CA SER A 6 3.82 -3.60 0.38
C SER A 6 3.74 -5.11 0.42
N GLN A 7 3.70 -5.69 1.61
CA GLN A 7 3.58 -7.14 1.75
C GLN A 7 2.63 -7.49 2.89
N CYS A 8 1.69 -8.40 2.61
CA CYS A 8 0.70 -8.92 3.55
C CYS A 8 -0.13 -7.85 4.28
N ASN A 9 -0.37 -6.71 3.64
CA ASN A 9 -1.23 -5.64 4.15
C ASN A 9 -2.72 -5.98 3.98
N ILE A 10 -3.56 -5.37 4.82
CA ILE A 10 -5.03 -5.50 4.75
C ILE A 10 -5.62 -4.15 4.37
N TYR A 11 -6.22 -4.08 3.19
CA TYR A 11 -6.86 -2.88 2.67
C TYR A 11 -8.38 -3.00 2.73
N GLU A 12 -8.98 -2.12 3.52
CA GLU A 12 -10.42 -2.04 3.67
C GLU A 12 -10.90 -0.66 3.17
N GLY A 13 -11.74 -0.66 2.14
CA GLY A 13 -12.25 0.55 1.53
C GLY A 13 -13.76 0.48 1.32
N GLY A 14 -14.37 1.62 1.03
CA GLY A 14 -15.73 1.65 0.49
C GLY A 14 -15.74 1.30 -1.01
N HIS A 15 -16.92 0.98 -1.54
CA HIS A 15 -17.11 0.52 -2.92
C HIS A 15 -16.29 1.31 -3.97
N LYS A 16 -15.44 0.58 -4.72
CA LYS A 16 -14.65 1.06 -5.86
C LYS A 16 -13.53 2.07 -5.54
N LYS A 17 -12.96 2.03 -4.34
CA LYS A 17 -11.73 2.78 -4.03
C LYS A 17 -10.49 1.98 -4.42
N THR A 18 -9.67 2.54 -5.29
CA THR A 18 -8.33 2.02 -5.56
C THR A 18 -7.44 2.29 -4.35
N VAL A 19 -6.65 1.28 -3.96
CA VAL A 19 -5.81 1.35 -2.76
C VAL A 19 -4.60 2.26 -2.93
N PHE A 20 -4.07 2.32 -4.15
CA PHE A 20 -2.96 3.21 -4.51
C PHE A 20 -3.33 4.04 -5.73
N LYS A 21 -2.73 5.23 -5.82
CA LYS A 21 -2.79 6.07 -7.00
C LYS A 21 -1.42 6.66 -7.25
N TYR A 22 -0.84 6.34 -8.39
CA TYR A 22 0.43 6.91 -8.82
C TYR A 22 0.22 8.37 -9.24
N MET A 23 0.96 9.28 -8.62
CA MET A 23 0.94 10.71 -8.93
C MET A 23 2.22 11.05 -9.68
N PRO A 24 2.18 11.18 -11.02
CA PRO A 24 3.34 11.60 -11.79
C PRO A 24 3.67 13.07 -11.51
N GLU A 25 4.94 13.34 -11.21
CA GLU A 25 5.48 14.68 -10.96
C GLU A 25 6.49 15.04 -12.05
N LYS A 26 6.45 16.29 -12.53
CA LYS A 26 7.41 16.85 -13.46
C LYS A 26 8.09 18.05 -12.83
N ALA A 27 9.39 17.94 -12.57
CA ALA A 27 10.18 19.05 -12.06
C ALA A 27 10.35 20.13 -13.15
N ALA A 28 10.40 21.40 -12.76
CA ALA A 28 10.46 22.52 -13.71
C ALA A 28 11.76 22.56 -14.55
N ASP A 29 12.83 21.96 -14.02
CA ASP A 29 14.16 21.85 -14.63
C ASP A 29 14.39 20.53 -15.38
N ARG A 30 13.39 19.63 -15.41
CA ARG A 30 13.48 18.33 -16.08
C ARG A 30 12.38 18.14 -17.11
N GLU A 31 12.75 17.56 -18.24
CA GLU A 31 11.80 17.26 -19.31
C GLU A 31 10.96 16.00 -19.00
N GLU A 32 11.52 15.09 -18.20
CA GLU A 32 10.92 13.83 -17.79
C GLU A 32 9.92 14.00 -16.65
N THR A 33 8.80 13.29 -16.78
CA THR A 33 7.83 13.10 -15.71
C THR A 33 8.12 11.78 -15.01
N VAL A 34 8.21 11.79 -13.69
CA VAL A 34 8.56 10.63 -12.87
C VAL A 34 7.49 10.36 -11.81
N ALA A 35 7.27 9.09 -11.49
CA ALA A 35 6.45 8.67 -10.36
C ALA A 35 7.25 7.71 -9.47
N GLY A 36 6.84 7.59 -8.20
CA GLY A 36 7.32 6.50 -7.34
C GLY A 36 6.72 5.15 -7.73
N TRP A 37 7.34 4.07 -7.26
CA TRP A 37 6.91 2.71 -7.54
C TRP A 37 6.50 1.96 -6.27
N ILE A 38 5.48 1.11 -6.40
CA ILE A 38 5.00 0.24 -5.32
C ILE A 38 4.96 -1.19 -5.85
N ARG A 39 5.66 -2.10 -5.18
CA ARG A 39 5.48 -3.55 -5.35
C ARG A 39 4.60 -4.07 -4.23
N SER A 40 3.52 -4.76 -4.57
CA SER A 40 2.53 -5.29 -3.64
C SER A 40 2.43 -6.81 -3.78
N GLU A 41 2.52 -7.54 -2.66
CA GLU A 41 2.51 -9.00 -2.65
C GLU A 41 1.78 -9.55 -1.42
N GLY A 42 0.92 -10.54 -1.59
CA GLY A 42 0.22 -11.19 -0.47
C GLY A 42 -0.81 -10.31 0.26
N ASP A 43 -1.18 -9.17 -0.30
CA ASP A 43 -2.13 -8.21 0.28
C ASP A 43 -3.59 -8.71 0.19
N ALA A 44 -4.40 -8.40 1.20
CA ALA A 44 -5.84 -8.68 1.22
C ALA A 44 -6.66 -7.41 0.92
N PHE A 45 -7.58 -7.50 -0.03
CA PHE A 45 -8.47 -6.40 -0.41
C PHE A 45 -9.91 -6.72 0.01
N LEU A 46 -10.44 -5.97 0.98
CA LEU A 46 -11.75 -6.18 1.59
C LEU A 46 -12.74 -5.06 1.23
N HIS A 47 -14.03 -5.39 1.29
CA HIS A 47 -15.15 -4.43 1.12
C HIS A 47 -15.13 -3.61 -0.19
N GLY A 48 -14.59 -4.20 -1.26
CA GLY A 48 -14.57 -3.57 -2.59
C GLY A 48 -13.41 -2.61 -2.83
N ALA A 49 -12.38 -2.67 -1.98
CA ALA A 49 -11.06 -2.15 -2.29
C ALA A 49 -10.50 -2.86 -3.54
N LEU A 50 -9.86 -2.11 -4.43
CA LEU A 50 -9.27 -2.64 -5.67
C LEU A 50 -7.75 -2.43 -5.68
N PRO A 51 -6.97 -3.46 -6.05
CA PRO A 51 -5.55 -3.28 -6.32
C PRO A 51 -5.39 -2.31 -7.51
N CYS A 52 -4.35 -1.49 -7.45
CA CYS A 52 -3.97 -0.62 -8.56
C CYS A 52 -2.45 -0.72 -8.69
N LEU A 53 -2.01 -1.81 -9.32
CA LEU A 53 -0.60 -2.04 -9.64
C LEU A 53 -0.40 -1.68 -11.10
N VAL A 54 0.66 -0.93 -11.37
CA VAL A 54 1.05 -0.54 -12.72
C VAL A 54 2.26 -1.37 -13.11
N ASP A 55 2.12 -2.16 -14.16
CA ASP A 55 3.25 -2.85 -14.79
C ASP A 55 4.06 -1.81 -15.60
N GLY A 56 5.38 -1.76 -15.42
CA GLY A 56 6.22 -0.81 -16.13
C GLY A 56 7.72 -0.88 -15.81
N PRO A 57 8.56 -0.22 -16.63
CA PRO A 57 10.00 -0.12 -16.40
C PRO A 57 10.26 0.65 -15.10
N GLY A 58 10.63 -0.09 -14.05
CA GLY A 58 10.74 0.40 -12.66
C GLY A 58 10.24 -0.61 -11.63
N ALA A 59 9.35 -1.54 -12.04
CA ALA A 59 8.89 -2.64 -11.19
C ALA A 59 10.00 -3.65 -10.82
N GLU A 60 11.07 -3.71 -11.63
CA GLU A 60 12.24 -4.57 -11.44
C GLU A 60 13.22 -4.03 -10.39
N CYS A 61 13.30 -2.70 -10.21
CA CYS A 61 14.18 -2.00 -9.26
C CYS A 61 13.39 -1.48 -8.07
N VAL A 62 12.75 -2.37 -7.31
CA VAL A 62 12.07 -2.00 -6.07
C VAL A 62 12.92 -2.42 -4.89
N PHE A 63 13.04 -1.52 -3.90
CA PHE A 63 13.59 -1.78 -2.56
C PHE A 63 13.39 -3.24 -2.12
N ARG A 64 14.44 -3.88 -1.58
CA ARG A 64 14.37 -5.26 -1.10
C ARG A 64 14.66 -5.28 0.39
N PRO A 65 13.66 -5.56 1.25
CA PRO A 65 13.87 -5.64 2.70
C PRO A 65 15.03 -6.58 3.08
N GLU A 66 15.24 -7.64 2.30
CA GLU A 66 16.33 -8.62 2.41
C GLU A 66 17.73 -7.99 2.45
N GLU A 67 17.91 -6.84 1.81
CA GLU A 67 19.22 -6.17 1.71
C GLU A 67 19.54 -5.31 2.92
N TYR A 68 18.53 -4.95 3.73
CA TYR A 68 18.65 -3.97 4.81
C TYR A 68 18.29 -4.53 6.19
N TYR A 69 17.54 -5.61 6.24
CA TYR A 69 17.08 -6.23 7.47
C TYR A 69 17.50 -7.69 7.50
N ASP A 70 18.34 -8.07 8.47
CA ASP A 70 18.79 -9.46 8.59
C ASP A 70 17.65 -10.44 8.91
N ARG A 71 16.62 -9.96 9.64
CA ARG A 71 15.44 -10.74 10.03
C ARG A 71 14.21 -9.85 10.11
N TRP A 72 13.13 -10.26 9.46
CA TRP A 72 11.78 -9.75 9.69
C TRP A 72 10.79 -10.90 9.61
N THR A 73 9.70 -10.78 10.36
CA THR A 73 8.60 -11.74 10.34
C THR A 73 7.40 -11.10 9.71
N MET A 74 6.65 -11.90 8.94
CA MET A 74 5.44 -11.46 8.28
C MET A 74 4.37 -12.51 8.47
N GLU A 75 3.18 -12.08 8.88
CA GLU A 75 2.00 -12.93 8.97
C GLU A 75 1.11 -12.69 7.76
N ALA A 76 0.53 -13.76 7.20
CA ALA A 76 -0.33 -13.64 6.04
C ALA A 76 -1.57 -12.79 6.35
N ALA A 77 -1.93 -11.93 5.40
CA ALA A 77 -3.12 -11.10 5.49
C ALA A 77 -4.37 -11.98 5.66
N SER A 78 -5.05 -11.85 6.81
CA SER A 78 -6.22 -12.66 7.15
C SER A 78 -7.23 -11.89 7.99
N PRO A 79 -8.51 -12.30 8.00
CA PRO A 79 -9.52 -11.72 8.90
C PRO A 79 -9.12 -11.83 10.38
N ALA A 80 -8.54 -12.95 10.79
CA ALA A 80 -8.07 -13.15 12.17
C ALA A 80 -6.96 -12.16 12.54
N LEU A 81 -5.97 -11.97 11.64
CA LEU A 81 -4.90 -11.00 11.83
C LEU A 81 -5.47 -9.57 11.94
N LYS A 82 -6.48 -9.22 11.12
CA LYS A 82 -7.18 -7.93 11.24
C LYS A 82 -7.76 -7.73 12.64
N GLU A 83 -8.48 -8.71 13.17
CA GLU A 83 -9.08 -8.63 14.51
C GLU A 83 -8.02 -8.43 15.59
N VAL A 84 -6.90 -9.17 15.51
CA VAL A 84 -5.76 -9.02 16.43
C VAL A 84 -5.14 -7.62 16.32
N ILE A 85 -4.91 -7.12 15.10
CA ILE A 85 -4.37 -5.77 14.88
C ILE A 85 -5.32 -4.72 15.46
N GLN A 86 -6.63 -4.84 15.24
CA GLN A 86 -7.60 -3.89 15.78
C GLN A 86 -7.61 -3.87 17.31
N LEU A 87 -7.49 -5.04 17.94
CA LEU A 87 -7.40 -5.17 19.40
C LEU A 87 -6.11 -4.51 19.95
N CYS A 88 -4.99 -4.72 19.27
CA CYS A 88 -3.67 -4.36 19.78
C CYS A 88 -3.20 -2.95 19.38
N ALA A 89 -3.68 -2.41 18.27
CA ALA A 89 -3.23 -1.13 17.72
C ALA A 89 -4.01 0.09 18.24
N GLY A 90 -4.88 -0.10 19.24
CA GLY A 90 -5.76 0.97 19.74
C GLY A 90 -6.75 1.45 18.68
N TRP A 91 -7.15 0.59 17.74
CA TRP A 91 -8.08 0.94 16.68
C TRP A 91 -9.44 1.30 17.26
N GLN A 92 -10.06 2.34 16.69
CA GLN A 92 -11.40 2.77 17.05
C GLN A 92 -12.21 3.08 15.78
N PRO A 93 -13.50 2.69 15.71
CA PRO A 93 -14.37 3.00 14.58
C PRO A 93 -14.86 4.45 14.68
N VAL A 94 -13.97 5.41 14.43
CA VAL A 94 -14.33 6.84 14.46
C VAL A 94 -15.15 7.17 13.21
N PRO A 95 -16.44 7.57 13.34
CA PRO A 95 -17.26 7.91 12.20
C PRO A 95 -16.74 9.19 11.54
N ARG A 96 -16.91 9.29 10.22
CA ARG A 96 -16.62 10.52 9.50
C ARG A 96 -17.58 11.63 10.01
N PRO A 97 -17.07 12.85 10.30
CA PRO A 97 -17.94 13.99 10.55
C PRO A 97 -18.93 14.22 9.39
N PRO A 98 -20.13 14.74 9.65
CA PRO A 98 -21.04 15.13 8.58
C PRO A 98 -20.39 16.19 7.68
N ASP A 99 -20.69 16.12 6.37
CA ASP A 99 -20.29 17.17 5.42
C ASP A 99 -21.02 18.48 5.82
N CYS A 100 -20.29 19.59 5.92
CA CYS A 100 -20.84 20.92 6.28
C CYS A 100 -21.79 21.46 5.21
#